data_AF-V5EPT9-F1
#
_entry.id   AF-V5EPT9-F1
#
_cell.length_a   1.000
_cell.length_b   1.000
_cell.length_c   1.000
_cell.angle_alpha   90.00
_cell.angle_beta   90.00
_cell.angle_gamma   90.00
#
_symmetry.space_group_name_H-M   'P 1'
#
loop_
_entity.id
_entity.type
_entity.pdbx_description
1 polymer ?
#
loop_
_entity_poly.entity_id
_entity_poly.type
_entity_poly.pdbx_seq_one_letter_code
_entity_poly.pdbx_strand_id
1 'polypeptide(L)'
;MSWQGYVDTNLVGTGKITQAAIIGLKGGVWATSSGFNVTAEEQKAIIAGFEDPSGLQAGGVRANGKKFFTLGVTPRTIYGKQGGDGLVAVKTNQAVLVCVYVAPIIPGEANKVAEGLGDYLVSVGY
;
A
#
# COMPACT_ATOMS: atom_id res chain seq x y z
N MET A 1 10.89 16.97 -1.84
CA MET A 1 9.88 16.36 -2.73
C MET A 1 8.56 16.33 -1.98
N SER A 2 7.41 16.50 -2.63
CA SER A 2 6.10 16.44 -1.96
C SER A 2 5.57 15.00 -1.87
N TRP A 3 4.66 14.72 -0.93
CA TRP A 3 3.99 13.42 -0.83
C TRP A 3 3.26 13.03 -2.12
N GLN A 4 2.61 14.00 -2.76
CA GLN A 4 1.94 13.79 -4.05
C GLN A 4 2.94 13.45 -5.16
N GLY A 5 4.13 14.06 -5.16
CA GLY A 5 5.20 13.73 -6.12
C GLY A 5 5.66 12.27 -6.02
N TYR A 6 5.75 11.72 -4.80
CA TYR A 6 6.05 10.29 -4.62
C TYR A 6 4.94 9.37 -5.15
N VAL A 7 3.67 9.73 -4.94
CA VAL A 7 2.54 8.95 -5.49
C VAL A 7 2.52 9.00 -7.01
N ASP A 8 2.56 10.20 -7.59
CA ASP A 8 2.36 10.39 -9.03
C ASP A 8 3.58 9.96 -9.85
N THR A 9 4.81 10.19 -9.36
CA THR A 9 6.04 9.89 -10.10
C THR A 9 6.66 8.55 -9.69
N ASN A 10 6.86 8.32 -8.39
CA ASN A 10 7.64 7.17 -7.90
C ASN A 10 6.82 5.90 -7.70
N LEU A 11 5.48 5.99 -7.68
CA LEU A 11 4.58 4.83 -7.66
C LEU A 11 3.84 4.70 -8.99
N VAL A 12 2.84 5.53 -9.25
CA VAL A 12 1.96 5.40 -10.43
C VAL A 12 2.71 5.65 -11.73
N GLY A 13 3.55 6.69 -11.78
CA GLY A 13 4.37 7.06 -12.93
C GLY A 13 5.38 5.99 -13.39
N THR A 14 5.63 4.96 -12.59
CA THR A 14 6.45 3.81 -13.00
C THR A 14 5.73 2.87 -13.99
N GLY A 15 4.41 2.97 -14.10
CA GLY A 15 3.57 2.02 -14.85
C GLY A 15 3.48 0.62 -14.21
N LYS A 16 4.07 0.41 -13.03
CA LYS A 16 4.02 -0.85 -12.26
C LYS A 16 3.06 -0.81 -11.07
N ILE A 17 2.53 0.36 -10.74
CA ILE A 17 1.45 0.54 -9.76
C ILE A 17 0.30 1.26 -10.47
N THR A 18 -0.93 0.76 -10.34
CA THR A 18 -2.13 1.33 -10.99
C THR A 18 -2.77 2.41 -10.13
N GLN A 19 -2.83 2.21 -8.82
CA GLN A 19 -3.34 3.19 -7.85
C GLN A 19 -2.47 3.16 -6.59
N ALA A 20 -2.27 4.31 -5.95
CA ALA A 20 -1.48 4.40 -4.72
C ALA A 20 -1.95 5.51 -3.78
N ALA A 21 -1.76 5.31 -2.48
CA ALA A 21 -1.88 6.31 -1.44
C ALA A 21 -0.71 6.22 -0.46
N ILE A 22 -0.40 7.34 0.19
CA ILE A 22 0.49 7.39 1.35
C ILE A 22 -0.38 7.80 2.53
N ILE A 23 -0.48 6.94 3.55
CA ILE A 23 -1.30 7.17 4.74
C ILE A 23 -0.40 7.27 5.97
N GLY A 24 -0.68 8.17 6.91
CA GLY A 24 0.07 8.26 8.16
C GLY A 24 -0.23 7.09 9.10
N LEU A 25 0.73 6.65 9.90
CA LEU A 25 0.50 5.61 10.94
C LEU A 25 -0.47 6.05 12.04
N LYS A 26 -0.73 7.37 12.17
CA LYS A 26 -1.77 7.94 13.03
C LYS A 26 -3.11 8.14 12.30
N GLY A 27 -3.25 7.57 11.10
CA GLY A 27 -4.33 7.86 10.16
C GLY A 27 -4.09 9.13 9.35
N GLY A 28 -4.97 9.35 8.38
CA GLY A 28 -4.93 10.48 7.45
C GLY A 28 -4.17 10.15 6.16
N VAL A 29 -4.72 10.58 5.02
CA VAL A 29 -4.10 10.43 3.70
C VAL A 29 -3.20 11.63 3.45
N TRP A 30 -1.89 11.40 3.25
CA TRP A 30 -0.91 12.45 2.96
C TRP A 30 -0.82 12.75 1.46
N ALA A 31 -1.09 11.75 0.62
CA ALA A 31 -1.23 11.86 -0.82
C ALA A 31 -1.99 10.65 -1.37
N THR A 32 -2.67 10.82 -2.51
CA THR A 32 -3.34 9.70 -3.20
C THR A 32 -3.45 9.95 -4.71
N SER A 33 -3.45 8.88 -5.48
CA SER A 33 -3.68 8.90 -6.92
C SER A 33 -5.16 9.17 -7.24
N SER A 34 -5.44 9.72 -8.42
CA SER A 34 -6.81 10.01 -8.85
C SER A 34 -7.73 8.77 -8.77
N GLY A 35 -8.93 8.94 -8.20
CA GLY A 35 -9.91 7.87 -8.04
C GLY A 35 -9.53 6.77 -7.04
N PHE A 36 -8.53 6.98 -6.18
CA PHE A 36 -8.15 6.04 -5.12
C PHE A 36 -8.46 6.63 -3.74
N ASN A 37 -9.50 6.12 -3.08
CA ASN A 37 -9.93 6.58 -1.76
C ASN A 37 -9.79 5.45 -0.73
N VAL A 38 -8.70 5.45 0.04
CA VAL A 38 -8.53 4.53 1.18
C VAL A 38 -9.30 5.10 2.37
N THR A 39 -10.42 4.48 2.75
CA THR A 39 -11.30 5.04 3.81
C THR A 39 -10.63 5.04 5.18
N ALA A 40 -11.19 5.76 6.16
CA ALA A 40 -10.64 5.78 7.52
C ALA A 40 -10.67 4.39 8.19
N GLU A 41 -11.63 3.55 7.82
CA GLU A 41 -11.78 2.15 8.25
C GLU A 41 -10.72 1.27 7.60
N GLU A 42 -10.51 1.42 6.29
CA GLU A 42 -9.46 0.70 5.55
C GLU A 42 -8.05 1.08 6.06
N GLN A 43 -7.79 2.36 6.29
CA GLN A 43 -6.55 2.86 6.91
C GLN A 43 -6.30 2.18 8.26
N LYS A 44 -7.29 2.20 9.17
CA LYS A 44 -7.17 1.57 10.51
C LYS A 44 -6.91 0.08 10.41
N ALA A 45 -7.62 -0.64 9.52
CA ALA A 45 -7.44 -2.07 9.33
C ALA A 45 -6.05 -2.42 8.79
N ILE A 46 -5.53 -1.64 7.82
CA ILE A 46 -4.17 -1.81 7.28
C ILE A 46 -3.12 -1.55 8.37
N ILE A 47 -3.24 -0.43 9.11
CA ILE A 47 -2.26 -0.03 10.14
C ILE A 47 -2.23 -1.04 11.29
N ALA A 48 -3.40 -1.45 11.81
CA ALA A 48 -3.50 -2.47 12.85
C ALA A 48 -2.99 -3.84 12.38
N GLY A 49 -3.19 -4.17 11.09
CA GLY A 49 -2.75 -5.43 10.49
C GLY A 49 -1.24 -5.68 10.54
N PHE A 50 -0.41 -4.64 10.66
CA PHE A 50 1.04 -4.80 10.85
C PHE A 50 1.43 -5.16 12.30
N GLU A 51 0.52 -5.04 13.26
CA GLU A 51 0.72 -5.39 14.67
C GLU A 51 0.00 -6.72 14.99
N ASP A 52 -1.26 -6.84 14.58
CA ASP A 52 -2.06 -8.07 14.64
C ASP A 52 -2.59 -8.44 13.24
N PRO A 53 -1.97 -9.42 12.56
CA PRO A 53 -2.37 -9.82 11.22
C PRO A 53 -3.66 -10.66 11.18
N SER A 54 -4.19 -11.11 12.32
CA SER A 54 -5.30 -12.08 12.37
C SER A 54 -6.55 -11.60 11.62
N GLY A 55 -6.92 -10.33 11.82
CA GLY A 55 -8.04 -9.68 11.15
C GLY A 55 -7.87 -9.60 9.63
N LEU A 56 -6.65 -9.35 9.14
CA LEU A 56 -6.35 -9.34 7.70
C LEU A 56 -6.27 -10.75 7.11
N GLN A 57 -5.74 -11.72 7.84
CA GLN A 57 -5.66 -13.12 7.40
C GLN A 57 -7.05 -13.75 7.24
N ALA A 58 -7.97 -13.50 8.18
CA ALA A 58 -9.35 -13.97 8.08
C ALA A 58 -10.22 -13.10 7.15
N GLY A 59 -10.12 -11.77 7.29
CA GLY A 59 -11.00 -10.81 6.62
C GLY A 59 -10.59 -10.42 5.21
N GLY A 60 -9.31 -10.59 4.84
CA GLY A 60 -8.68 -9.95 3.69
C GLY A 60 -8.36 -8.47 3.94
N VAL A 61 -7.38 -7.94 3.20
CA VAL A 61 -7.05 -6.51 3.19
C VAL A 61 -7.95 -5.76 2.20
N ARG A 62 -8.34 -4.52 2.53
CA ARG A 62 -9.21 -3.70 1.68
C ARG A 62 -8.57 -2.35 1.35
N ALA A 63 -8.78 -1.89 0.12
CA ALA A 63 -8.49 -0.52 -0.30
C ALA A 63 -9.44 -0.10 -1.43
N ASN A 64 -9.94 1.13 -1.39
CA ASN A 64 -10.86 1.68 -2.39
C ASN A 64 -12.14 0.82 -2.55
N GLY A 65 -12.63 0.25 -1.44
CA GLY A 65 -13.79 -0.64 -1.38
C GLY A 65 -13.55 -2.07 -1.90
N LYS A 66 -12.40 -2.35 -2.54
CA LYS A 66 -12.05 -3.68 -3.05
C LYS A 66 -11.40 -4.53 -1.97
N LYS A 67 -11.79 -5.82 -1.89
CA LYS A 67 -11.17 -6.82 -1.00
C LYS A 67 -10.15 -7.66 -1.75
N PHE A 68 -8.95 -7.73 -1.21
CA PHE A 68 -7.87 -8.61 -1.61
C PHE A 68 -7.71 -9.72 -0.58
N PHE A 69 -7.48 -10.96 -1.03
CA PHE A 69 -7.12 -12.07 -0.16
C PHE A 69 -5.67 -11.88 0.31
N THR A 70 -5.45 -11.95 1.62
CA THR A 70 -4.13 -11.71 2.23
C THR A 70 -3.20 -12.91 1.96
N LEU A 71 -2.14 -12.68 1.20
CA LEU A 71 -1.12 -13.69 0.88
C LEU A 71 -0.07 -13.83 1.99
N GLY A 72 0.21 -12.74 2.70
CA GLY A 72 1.21 -12.72 3.76
C GLY A 72 1.27 -11.36 4.43
N VAL A 73 1.65 -11.36 5.70
CA VAL A 73 1.90 -10.16 6.50
C VAL A 73 3.22 -10.33 7.24
N THR A 74 4.05 -9.31 7.17
CA THR A 74 5.25 -9.13 7.99
C THR A 74 5.10 -7.82 8.77
N PRO A 75 5.96 -7.51 9.77
CA PRO A 75 5.95 -6.21 10.43
C PRO A 75 6.19 -5.01 9.49
N ARG A 76 6.64 -5.26 8.25
CA ARG A 76 7.04 -4.28 7.25
C ARG A 76 6.11 -4.25 6.03
N THR A 77 5.59 -5.39 5.61
CA THR A 77 4.85 -5.57 4.34
C THR A 77 3.58 -6.39 4.50
N ILE A 78 2.49 -5.97 3.84
CA ILE A 78 1.27 -6.74 3.65
C ILE A 78 1.10 -7.00 2.15
N TYR A 79 0.86 -8.25 1.79
CA TYR A 79 0.56 -8.67 0.41
C TYR A 79 -0.88 -9.15 0.29
N GLY A 80 -1.61 -8.63 -0.69
CA GLY A 80 -2.97 -9.02 -1.04
C GLY A 80 -3.11 -9.36 -2.52
N LYS A 81 -4.06 -10.23 -2.88
CA LYS A 81 -4.38 -10.62 -4.26
C LYS A 81 -5.89 -10.68 -4.52
N GLN A 82 -6.32 -10.25 -5.70
CA GLN A 82 -7.69 -10.38 -6.20
C GLN A 82 -7.67 -10.81 -7.68
N GLY A 83 -7.72 -12.12 -7.94
CA GLY A 83 -7.63 -12.64 -9.31
C GLY A 83 -6.23 -12.40 -9.90
N GLY A 84 -6.14 -11.59 -10.96
CA GLY A 84 -4.88 -11.11 -11.53
C GLY A 84 -4.33 -9.85 -10.87
N ASP A 85 -5.16 -9.13 -10.12
CA ASP A 85 -4.82 -7.87 -9.45
C ASP A 85 -4.23 -8.14 -8.06
N GLY A 86 -3.62 -7.14 -7.45
CA GLY A 86 -3.13 -7.25 -6.08
C GLY A 86 -2.85 -5.93 -5.39
N LEU A 87 -2.52 -6.05 -4.12
CA LEU A 87 -2.22 -4.97 -3.20
C LEU A 87 -0.89 -5.27 -2.52
N VAL A 88 -0.04 -4.25 -2.40
CA VAL A 88 1.14 -4.26 -1.55
C VAL A 88 1.09 -3.02 -0.65
N ALA A 89 1.17 -3.23 0.66
CA ALA A 89 1.28 -2.15 1.63
C ALA A 89 2.59 -2.24 2.41
N VAL A 90 3.29 -1.10 2.60
CA VAL A 90 4.64 -1.04 3.18
C VAL A 90 4.70 -0.01 4.32
N LYS A 91 4.91 -0.46 5.57
CA LYS A 91 4.95 0.34 6.82
C LYS A 91 6.33 0.94 7.07
N THR A 92 6.45 2.25 6.89
CA THR A 92 7.65 3.07 7.21
C THR A 92 7.66 3.51 8.67
N ASN A 93 8.56 4.41 9.08
CA ASN A 93 8.63 4.86 10.47
C ASN A 93 7.42 5.72 10.88
N GLN A 94 6.77 6.38 9.92
CA GLN A 94 5.70 7.35 10.14
C GLN A 94 4.47 7.13 9.24
N ALA A 95 4.59 6.38 8.15
CA ALA A 95 3.54 6.19 7.15
C ALA A 95 3.41 4.73 6.68
N VAL A 96 2.40 4.49 5.84
CA VAL A 96 2.22 3.27 5.06
C VAL A 96 2.00 3.68 3.60
N LEU A 97 2.80 3.12 2.70
CA LEU A 97 2.51 3.13 1.26
C LEU A 97 1.44 2.08 1.01
N VAL A 98 0.29 2.43 0.42
CA VAL A 98 -0.76 1.48 0.03
C VAL A 98 -0.86 1.50 -1.50
N CYS A 99 -0.41 0.43 -2.15
CA CYS A 99 -0.31 0.37 -3.61
C CYS A 99 -1.15 -0.78 -4.16
N VAL A 100 -1.86 -0.54 -5.26
CA VAL A 100 -2.66 -1.54 -5.99
C VAL A 100 -2.13 -1.63 -7.42
N TYR A 101 -1.95 -2.85 -7.91
CA TYR A 101 -1.62 -3.16 -9.30
C TYR A 101 -2.73 -4.01 -9.92
N VAL A 102 -2.94 -3.82 -11.22
CA VAL A 102 -3.96 -4.50 -12.02
C VAL A 102 -3.29 -5.29 -13.14
N ALA A 103 -3.84 -6.46 -13.49
CA ALA A 103 -3.32 -7.26 -14.60
C ALA A 103 -3.25 -6.43 -15.92
N PRO A 104 -2.21 -6.56 -16.75
CA PRO A 104 -1.20 -7.62 -16.77
C PRO A 104 0.09 -7.32 -15.97
N ILE A 105 0.09 -6.34 -15.06
CA ILE A 105 1.28 -6.03 -14.25
C ILE A 105 1.70 -7.25 -13.42
N ILE A 106 3.00 -7.58 -13.44
CA ILE A 106 3.54 -8.72 -12.72
C ILE A 106 3.73 -8.35 -11.23
N PRO A 107 3.21 -9.14 -10.27
CA PRO A 107 3.32 -8.85 -8.83
C PRO A 107 4.71 -8.49 -8.33
N GLY A 108 5.74 -9.19 -8.80
CA GLY A 108 7.13 -8.94 -8.39
C GLY A 108 7.68 -7.57 -8.81
N GLU A 109 7.19 -7.01 -9.93
CA GLU A 109 7.58 -5.66 -10.36
C GLU A 109 6.91 -4.59 -9.49
N ALA A 110 5.61 -4.77 -9.21
CA ALA A 110 4.84 -3.88 -8.34
C ALA A 110 5.41 -3.87 -6.90
N ASN A 111 5.68 -5.04 -6.33
CA ASN A 111 6.30 -5.18 -5.01
C ASN A 111 7.64 -4.44 -4.95
N LYS A 112 8.53 -4.66 -5.93
CA LYS A 112 9.86 -4.01 -5.98
C LYS A 112 9.77 -2.48 -6.02
N VAL A 113 8.77 -1.89 -6.68
CA VAL A 113 8.54 -0.44 -6.69
C VAL A 113 8.05 0.06 -5.33
N ALA A 114 7.06 -0.61 -4.73
CA ALA A 114 6.50 -0.20 -3.44
C ALA A 114 7.50 -0.36 -2.28
N GLU A 115 8.20 -1.50 -2.21
CA GLU A 115 9.24 -1.77 -1.22
C GLU A 115 10.43 -0.80 -1.40
N GLY A 116 10.90 -0.60 -2.63
CA GLY A 116 12.01 0.30 -2.92
C GLY A 116 11.75 1.76 -2.51
N LEU A 117 10.54 2.28 -2.74
CA LEU A 117 10.16 3.59 -2.23
C LEU A 117 10.04 3.59 -0.70
N GLY A 118 9.47 2.54 -0.11
CA GLY A 118 9.35 2.42 1.34
C GLY A 118 10.72 2.41 2.04
N ASP A 119 11.71 1.74 1.47
CA ASP A 119 13.07 1.64 2.00
C ASP A 119 13.79 2.98 1.87
N TYR A 120 13.60 3.68 0.75
CA TYR A 120 14.07 5.06 0.60
C TYR A 120 13.47 5.97 1.68
N LEU A 121 12.15 5.94 1.90
CA LEU A 121 11.50 6.76 2.93
C LEU A 121 12.04 6.49 4.33
N VAL A 122 12.26 5.22 4.69
CA VAL A 122 12.93 4.86 5.95
C VAL A 122 14.35 5.42 6.03
N SER A 123 15.13 5.36 4.94
CA SER A 123 16.50 5.85 4.90
C SER A 123 16.61 7.37 5.15
N VAL A 124 15.55 8.12 4.85
CA VAL A 124 15.45 9.57 5.10
C VAL A 124 14.60 9.94 6.33
N GLY A 125 14.26 8.96 7.18
CA GLY A 125 13.62 9.17 8.49
C GLY A 125 12.09 9.16 8.54
N TYR A 126 11.41 8.78 7.45
CA TYR A 126 9.95 8.66 7.34
C TYR A 126 9.44 7.23 7.51
#